data_AF-A0AAV2IMV8-F1
#
_entry.id   AF-A0AAV2IMV8-F1
#
_cell.length_a   1.000
_cell.length_b   1.000
_cell.length_c   1.000
_cell.angle_alpha   90.00
_cell.angle_beta   90.00
_cell.angle_gamma   90.00
#
_symmetry.space_group_name_H-M   'P 1'
#
loop_
_entity.id
_entity.type
_entity.pdbx_description
1 polymer ?
#
loop_
_entity_poly.entity_id
_entity_poly.type
_entity_poly.pdbx_seq_one_letter_code
_entity_poly.pdbx_strand_id
1 'polypeptide(L)' 'SQKQEKKVSVKEPSVGLLTYPILQAADIMLYKATLVPVGEDQTQHIELTRDLSRAFNGSYGLVFPECQMLSGN' A
#
# COMPACT_ATOMS: atom_id res chain seq x y z
N SER A 1 -46.39 -12.75 5.38
CA SER A 1 -45.00 -12.56 5.81
C SER A 1 -44.12 -12.25 4.59
N GLN A 2 -43.99 -10.98 4.24
CA GLN A 2 -43.09 -10.56 3.16
C GLN A 2 -41.67 -10.46 3.74
N LYS A 3 -40.74 -11.28 3.22
CA LYS A 3 -39.31 -11.21 3.54
C LYS A 3 -38.80 -9.86 3.03
N GLN A 4 -38.35 -8.99 3.94
CA GLN A 4 -37.61 -7.78 3.57
C GLN A 4 -36.23 -8.19 3.05
N GLU A 5 -35.99 -7.94 1.77
CA GLU A 5 -34.66 -8.02 1.16
C GLU A 5 -33.76 -6.96 1.81
N LYS A 6 -32.72 -7.40 2.53
CA LYS A 6 -31.68 -6.50 3.04
C LYS A 6 -30.90 -5.95 1.83
N LYS A 7 -31.20 -4.71 1.42
CA LYS A 7 -30.31 -3.90 0.60
C LYS A 7 -28.94 -3.86 1.28
N VAL A 8 -27.93 -4.44 0.65
CA VAL A 8 -26.53 -4.24 1.04
C VAL A 8 -26.21 -2.77 0.78
N SER A 9 -26.26 -1.96 1.83
CA SER A 9 -25.74 -0.60 1.79
C SER A 9 -24.23 -0.71 1.61
N VAL A 10 -23.72 -0.21 0.48
CA VAL A 10 -22.29 0.00 0.28
C VAL A 10 -21.87 1.00 1.36
N LYS A 11 -21.24 0.51 2.43
CA LYS A 11 -20.60 1.39 3.41
C LYS A 11 -19.49 2.12 2.68
N GLU A 12 -19.52 3.45 2.68
CA GLU A 12 -18.38 4.22 2.18
C GLU A 12 -17.12 3.78 2.94
N PRO A 13 -16.02 3.49 2.21
CA PRO A 13 -14.77 3.12 2.85
C PRO A 13 -14.33 4.25 3.79
N SER A 14 -13.93 3.90 5.00
CA SER A 14 -13.42 4.91 5.92
C SER A 14 -12.14 5.52 5.34
N VAL A 15 -11.87 6.80 5.67
CA VAL A 15 -10.65 7.49 5.24
C VAL A 15 -9.40 6.66 5.60
N GLY A 16 -9.39 6.02 6.78
CA GLY A 16 -8.31 5.14 7.22
C GLY A 16 -8.05 3.95 6.30
N LEU A 17 -9.11 3.36 5.73
CA LEU A 17 -8.98 2.24 4.77
C LEU A 17 -8.35 2.70 3.45
N LEU A 18 -8.66 3.93 3.02
CA LEU A 18 -8.10 4.52 1.81
C LEU A 18 -6.65 4.98 1.99
N THR A 19 -6.27 5.41 3.20
CA THR A 19 -4.92 5.90 3.50
C THR A 19 -3.94 4.81 3.91
N TYR A 20 -4.42 3.60 4.22
CA TYR A 20 -3.58 2.52 4.71
C TYR A 20 -2.37 2.18 3.80
N PRO A 21 -2.51 2.10 2.46
CA PRO A 21 -1.37 1.85 1.58
C PRO A 21 -0.29 2.95 1.66
N ILE A 22 -0.69 4.19 1.93
CA ILE A 22 0.24 5.32 2.11
C ILE A 22 1.01 5.18 3.41
N LEU A 23 0.34 4.77 4.50
CA LEU A 23 1.01 4.51 5.77
C LEU A 23 2.01 3.36 5.65
N GLN A 24 1.62 2.27 4.97
CA GLN A 24 2.52 1.15 4.71
C GLN A 24 3.75 1.56 3.88
N ALA A 25 3.55 2.38 2.84
CA ALA A 25 4.66 2.91 2.06
C ALA A 25 5.59 3.79 2.90
N ALA A 26 5.03 4.63 3.77
CA ALA A 26 5.79 5.48 4.68
C ALA A 26 6.67 4.64 5.64
N ASP A 27 6.12 3.56 6.21
CA ASP A 27 6.89 2.67 7.08
C ASP A 27 8.05 1.99 6.33
N ILE A 28 7.82 1.49 5.12
CA ILE A 28 8.87 0.87 4.29
C ILE A 28 9.97 1.89 3.94
N MET A 29 9.58 3.10 3.51
CA MET A 29 10.51 4.17 3.12
C MET A 29 11.30 4.69 4.31
N LEU A 30 10.66 4.87 5.47
CA LEU A 30 11.29 5.36 6.70
C LEU A 30 12.46 4.47 7.14
N TYR A 31 12.26 3.15 7.09
CA TYR A 31 13.30 2.17 7.42
C TYR A 31 14.23 1.84 6.25
N LYS A 32 14.03 2.47 5.07
CA LYS A 32 14.81 2.24 3.85
C LYS A 32 14.90 0.75 3.48
N ALA A 33 13.81 0.02 3.68
CA ALA A 33 13.78 -1.41 3.42
C ALA A 33 13.89 -1.68 1.91
N THR A 34 14.82 -2.56 1.53
CA THR A 34 15.06 -2.97 0.15
C THR A 34 14.32 -4.24 -0.23
N LEU A 35 14.03 -5.10 0.75
CA LEU A 35 13.30 -6.35 0.59
C LEU A 35 12.17 -6.39 1.63
N VAL A 36 10.94 -6.57 1.17
CA VAL A 36 9.75 -6.59 2.03
C VAL A 36 9.01 -7.92 1.82
N PRO A 37 8.94 -8.78 2.86
CA PRO A 37 8.21 -10.04 2.76
C PRO A 37 6.71 -9.77 2.74
N VAL A 38 6.08 -10.03 1.59
CA VAL A 38 4.64 -9.89 1.41
C VAL A 38 4.09 -11.00 0.51
N GLY A 39 2.79 -11.28 0.63
CA GLY A 39 2.08 -12.17 -0.29
C GLY A 39 1.78 -11.49 -1.63
N GLU A 40 1.39 -12.29 -2.62
CA GLU A 40 1.06 -11.80 -3.98
C GLU A 40 -0.06 -10.75 -3.97
N ASP A 41 -0.98 -10.85 -3.02
CA ASP A 41 -2.11 -9.92 -2.82
C ASP A 41 -1.66 -8.48 -2.46
N GLN A 42 -0.43 -8.32 -1.98
CA GLN A 42 0.12 -7.02 -1.55
C GLN A 42 1.05 -6.38 -2.60
N THR A 43 1.17 -6.97 -3.79
CA THR A 43 2.05 -6.46 -4.86
C THR A 43 1.77 -4.99 -5.18
N GLN A 44 0.49 -4.60 -5.23
CA GLN A 44 0.08 -3.23 -5.53
C GLN A 44 0.60 -2.21 -4.49
N HIS A 45 0.75 -2.60 -3.23
CA HIS A 45 1.29 -1.71 -2.20
C HIS A 45 2.80 -1.52 -2.35
N ILE A 46 3.52 -2.56 -2.79
CA ILE A 46 4.96 -2.47 -3.11
C ILE A 46 5.18 -1.59 -4.34
N GLU A 47 4.34 -1.71 -5.37
CA GLU A 47 4.38 -0.83 -6.55
C GLU A 47 4.17 0.64 -6.16
N LEU A 48 3.14 0.92 -5.36
CA LEU A 48 2.89 2.27 -4.83
C LEU A 48 4.10 2.82 -4.07
N THR A 49 4.73 2.00 -3.23
CA THR A 49 5.92 2.40 -2.46
C THR A 49 7.10 2.74 -3.39
N ARG A 50 7.31 1.95 -4.46
CA ARG A 50 8.34 2.22 -5.48
C ARG A 50 8.07 3.52 -6.24
N ASP A 51 6.81 3.80 -6.56
CA ASP A 51 6.43 5.05 -7.25
C ASP A 51 6.66 6.27 -6.36
N LEU A 52 6.28 6.19 -5.08
CA LEU A 52 6.53 7.25 -4.10
C LEU A 52 8.03 7.47 -3.87
N SER A 53 8.82 6.40 -3.74
CA SER A 53 10.28 6.48 -3.61
C SER A 53 10.93 7.15 -4.83
N ARG A 54 10.54 6.75 -6.05
CA ARG A 54 11.02 7.38 -7.29
C ARG A 54 10.63 8.85 -7.41
N ALA A 55 9.38 9.20 -7.10
CA ALA A 55 8.90 10.58 -7.15
C ALA A 55 9.63 11.48 -6.14
N PHE A 56 9.83 10.97 -4.92
CA PHE A 56 10.58 11.69 -3.89
C PHE A 56 12.03 11.88 -4.33
N ASN A 57 12.68 10.83 -4.82
CA ASN A 57 14.08 10.90 -5.23
C ASN A 57 14.28 11.82 -6.44
N GLY A 58 13.33 11.86 -7.37
CA GLY A 58 13.36 12.79 -8.50
C GLY A 58 13.23 14.25 -8.07
N SER A 59 12.56 14.52 -6.96
CA SER A 59 12.33 15.88 -6.46
C SER A 59 13.43 16.36 -5.50
N TYR A 60 14.01 15.45 -4.71
CA TYR A 60 14.86 15.79 -3.56
C TYR A 60 16.24 15.11 -3.58
N GLY A 61 16.58 14.39 -4.66
CA GLY A 61 17.80 13.58 -4.75
C GLY A 61 17.64 12.19 -4.12
N LEU A 62 18.65 11.33 -4.27
CA LEU A 62 18.57 9.94 -3.84
C LEU A 62 18.52 9.80 -2.31
N VAL A 63 17.30 9.71 -1.75
CA VAL A 63 17.06 9.62 -0.31
C VAL A 63 16.56 8.23 0.10
N PHE A 64 15.63 7.67 -0.65
CA PHE A 64 15.00 6.39 -0.37
C PHE A 64 15.41 5.33 -1.40
N PRO A 65 15.83 4.13 -0.98
CA PRO A 65 16.02 3.03 -1.93
C PRO A 65 14.66 2.56 -2.47
N GLU A 66 14.67 1.88 -3.61
CA GLU A 66 13.50 1.18 -4.11
C GLU A 66 13.37 -0.18 -3.41
N CYS A 67 12.20 -0.46 -2.85
CA CYS A 67 11.91 -1.77 -2.27
C CYS A 67 11.53 -2.79 -3.36
N GLN A 68 11.76 -4.06 -3.06
CA GLN A 68 11.32 -5.21 -3.84
C GLN A 68 10.52 -6.16 -2.96
N MET A 69 9.55 -6.84 -3.57
CA MET A 69 8.83 -7.92 -2.90
C MET A 69 9.76 -9.10 -2.67
N LEU A 70 9.75 -9.63 -1.45
CA LEU A 70 10.32 -10.93 -1.13
C LEU A 70 9.16 -11.91 -1.02
N SER A 71 8.93 -12.69 -2.08
CA SER A 71 7.97 -13.79 -2.01
C SER A 71 8.59 -14.95 -1.24
N GLY A 72 7.85 -15.50 -0.27
CA GLY A 72 8.24 -16.74 0.41
C GLY A 72 7.88 -17.93 -0.48
N ASN A 73 8.89 -18.69 -0.90
CA ASN A 73 8.70 -19.98 -1.58
C ASN A 73 8.27 -21.08 -0.61
#